data_AF-A0A8I2ZS16-F1
#
_entry.id   AF-A0A8I2ZS16-F1
#
_cell.length_a   1.000
_cell.length_b   1.000
_cell.length_c   1.000
_cell.angle_alpha   90.00
_cell.angle_beta   90.00
_cell.angle_gamma   90.00
#
_symmetry.space_group_name_H-M   'P 1'
#
loop_
_entity.id
_entity.type
_entity.pdbx_description
1 polymer ?
#
loop_
_entity_poly.entity_id
_entity_poly.type
_entity_poly.pdbx_seq_one_letter_code
_entity_poly.pdbx_strand_id
1 'polypeptide(L)'
;MPNPIVSEWKLDLSQSDVTKLLKGFQPLSMEDRWMSRAEGPDADGIFLASLYRSWTANQQFQIKGRISSQQGADSKGSGYRAQIEELTWDNGQATSTETAAKDMAISVMRWILECDLEHLS
;
A
#
# COMPACT_ATOMS: atom_id res chain seq x y z
N MET A 1 -14.41 -5.87 3.32
CA MET A 1 -14.44 -5.04 4.53
C MET A 1 -15.89 -4.57 4.74
N PRO A 2 -16.68 -5.21 5.61
CA PRO A 2 -18.08 -4.85 5.86
C PRO A 2 -18.30 -3.46 6.48
N ASN A 3 -17.37 -2.94 7.28
CA ASN A 3 -17.49 -1.63 7.91
C ASN A 3 -16.19 -0.82 7.74
N PRO A 4 -15.93 -0.28 6.53
CA PRO A 4 -14.66 0.35 6.23
C PRO A 4 -14.51 1.71 6.93
N ILE A 5 -13.35 1.92 7.56
CA ILE A 5 -12.83 3.24 7.92
C ILE A 5 -11.85 3.64 6.83
N VAL A 6 -11.93 4.91 6.43
CA VAL A 6 -11.05 5.53 5.45
C VAL A 6 -10.29 6.65 6.15
N SER A 7 -8.96 6.68 5.98
CA SER A 7 -8.13 7.78 6.50
C SER A 7 -7.10 8.22 5.47
N GLU A 8 -6.89 9.54 5.42
CA GLU A 8 -5.84 10.16 4.60
C GLU A 8 -4.46 9.74 5.10
N TRP A 9 -3.56 9.40 4.18
CA TRP A 9 -2.21 8.97 4.52
C TRP A 9 -1.17 9.38 3.49
N LYS A 10 -0.70 10.63 3.58
CA LYS A 10 0.30 11.20 2.67
C LYS A 10 1.71 10.65 2.92
N LEU A 11 2.01 9.46 2.39
CA LEU A 11 3.34 8.85 2.47
C LEU A 11 4.00 8.80 1.10
N ASP A 12 5.12 9.50 0.92
CA ASP A 12 5.90 9.43 -0.32
C ASP A 12 6.57 8.06 -0.49
N LEU A 13 6.50 7.52 -1.70
CA LEU A 13 7.04 6.21 -2.06
C LEU A 13 8.23 6.36 -3.00
N SER A 14 9.25 5.52 -2.80
CA SER A 14 10.31 5.33 -3.78
C SER A 14 9.76 4.61 -5.02
N GLN A 15 10.43 4.77 -6.17
CA GLN A 15 10.06 4.02 -7.38
C GLN A 15 10.14 2.49 -7.16
N SER A 16 11.09 2.06 -6.32
CA SER A 16 11.26 0.67 -5.90
C SER A 16 10.05 0.16 -5.13
N ASP A 17 9.58 0.92 -4.13
CA ASP A 17 8.42 0.54 -3.31
C ASP A 17 7.13 0.49 -4.13
N VAL A 18 6.94 1.41 -5.08
CA VAL A 18 5.81 1.35 -6.02
C VAL A 18 5.84 0.08 -6.84
N THR A 19 7.02 -0.29 -7.36
CA THR A 19 7.18 -1.52 -8.15
C THR A 19 6.86 -2.76 -7.32
N LYS A 20 7.34 -2.81 -6.07
CA LYS A 20 7.06 -3.90 -5.12
C LYS A 20 5.56 -3.99 -4.79
N LEU A 21 4.90 -2.86 -4.53
CA LEU A 21 3.45 -2.79 -4.26
C LEU A 21 2.63 -3.29 -5.44
N LEU A 22 2.90 -2.80 -6.65
CA LEU A 22 2.18 -3.18 -7.87
C LEU A 22 2.39 -4.64 -8.27
N LYS A 23 3.59 -5.19 -8.00
CA LYS A 23 3.88 -6.60 -8.22
C LYS A 23 3.04 -7.51 -7.31
N GLY A 24 2.74 -7.03 -6.10
CA GLY A 24 2.04 -7.81 -5.07
C GLY A 24 2.86 -9.00 -4.57
N PHE A 25 2.22 -9.85 -3.77
CA PHE A 25 2.84 -11.05 -3.21
C PHE A 25 1.78 -12.15 -3.05
N GLN A 26 2.03 -13.30 -3.67
CA GLN A 26 1.19 -14.48 -3.53
C GLN A 26 2.02 -15.57 -2.81
N PRO A 27 1.67 -15.94 -1.57
CA PRO A 27 2.42 -16.94 -0.82
C PRO A 27 2.25 -18.34 -1.38
N LEU A 28 3.26 -19.20 -1.15
CA LEU A 28 3.24 -20.61 -1.52
C LEU A 28 2.66 -21.50 -0.41
N SER A 29 2.72 -21.05 0.85
CA SER A 29 2.21 -21.76 2.01
C SER A 29 1.25 -20.89 2.83
N MET A 30 0.32 -21.52 3.55
CA MET A 30 -0.59 -20.84 4.47
C MET A 30 0.13 -20.24 5.69
N GLU A 31 1.36 -20.70 5.98
CA GLU A 31 2.20 -20.15 7.05
C GLU A 31 2.64 -18.71 6.75
N ASP A 32 2.69 -18.35 5.46
CA ASP A 32 2.88 -16.98 5.00
C ASP A 32 1.55 -16.24 5.16
N ARG A 33 1.31 -15.75 6.38
CA ARG A 33 0.04 -15.23 6.90
C ARG A 33 -0.63 -14.11 6.09
N TRP A 34 0.09 -13.52 5.14
CA TRP A 34 -0.33 -12.36 4.37
C TRP A 34 -0.12 -12.57 2.88
N MET A 35 -0.98 -11.96 2.09
CA MET A 35 -0.80 -11.82 0.64
C MET A 35 -1.20 -10.41 0.21
N SER A 36 -0.72 -9.99 -0.95
CA SER A 36 -1.00 -8.69 -1.54
C SER A 36 -1.36 -8.82 -3.02
N ARG A 37 -2.31 -8.00 -3.47
CA ARG A 37 -2.67 -7.84 -4.87
C ARG A 37 -2.82 -6.36 -5.18
N ALA A 38 -2.46 -5.97 -6.39
CA ALA A 38 -2.62 -4.59 -6.83
C ALA A 38 -3.40 -4.48 -8.13
N GLU A 39 -4.06 -3.33 -8.29
CA GLU A 39 -4.76 -2.89 -9.49
C GLU A 39 -4.24 -1.51 -9.90
N GLY A 40 -4.23 -1.25 -11.21
CA GLY A 40 -3.70 -0.03 -11.79
C GLY A 40 -2.18 -0.05 -12.02
N PRO A 41 -1.53 1.12 -12.16
CA PRO A 41 -2.15 2.45 -12.15
C PRO A 41 -3.16 2.64 -13.30
N ASP A 42 -4.23 3.40 -13.05
CA ASP A 42 -5.21 3.80 -14.08
C ASP A 42 -4.77 5.03 -14.89
N ALA A 43 -5.67 5.59 -15.71
CA ALA A 43 -5.38 6.76 -16.55
C ALA A 43 -5.03 8.04 -15.75
N ASP A 44 -5.49 8.13 -14.50
CA ASP A 44 -5.19 9.24 -13.58
C ASP A 44 -3.96 8.93 -12.69
N GLY A 45 -3.31 7.79 -12.94
CA GLY A 45 -2.15 7.33 -12.18
C GLY A 45 -2.51 6.69 -10.84
N ILE A 46 -3.78 6.39 -10.58
CA ILE A 46 -4.25 5.81 -9.31
C ILE A 46 -4.01 4.31 -9.31
N PHE A 47 -3.38 3.80 -8.25
CA PHE A 47 -3.28 2.37 -7.99
C PHE A 47 -3.93 2.01 -6.66
N LEU A 48 -4.40 0.77 -6.57
CA LEU A 48 -4.93 0.17 -5.35
C LEU A 48 -4.10 -1.06 -5.00
N ALA A 49 -3.48 -1.08 -3.81
CA ALA A 49 -2.82 -2.26 -3.27
C ALA A 49 -3.61 -2.81 -2.08
N SER A 50 -4.06 -4.05 -2.17
CA SER A 50 -4.89 -4.71 -1.18
C SER A 50 -4.10 -5.77 -0.41
N LEU A 51 -4.17 -5.73 0.91
CA LEU A 51 -3.51 -6.69 1.80
C LEU A 51 -4.55 -7.64 2.41
N TYR A 52 -4.28 -8.94 2.35
CA TYR A 52 -5.20 -9.99 2.76
C TYR A 52 -4.55 -10.96 3.73
N ARG A 53 -5.37 -11.62 4.56
CA ARG A 53 -4.96 -12.87 5.21
C ARG A 53 -4.94 -14.00 4.17
N SER A 54 -3.82 -14.72 4.08
CA SER A 54 -3.62 -15.76 3.06
C SER A 54 -4.59 -16.93 3.18
N TRP A 55 -4.93 -17.34 4.40
CA TRP A 55 -5.76 -18.52 4.66
C TRP A 55 -7.28 -18.30 4.56
N THR A 56 -7.75 -17.05 4.61
CA THR A 56 -9.19 -16.72 4.43
C THR A 56 -9.48 -15.90 3.19
N ALA A 57 -8.45 -15.38 2.52
CA ALA A 57 -8.56 -14.34 1.51
C ALA A 57 -9.35 -13.11 1.99
N ASN A 58 -9.44 -12.89 3.30
CA ASN A 58 -10.13 -11.73 3.84
C ASN A 58 -9.23 -10.49 3.72
N GLN A 59 -9.71 -9.49 2.97
CA GLN A 59 -9.03 -8.21 2.82
C GLN A 59 -9.01 -7.46 4.15
N GLN A 60 -7.81 -7.15 4.61
CA GLN A 60 -7.58 -6.43 5.86
C GLN A 60 -7.40 -4.93 5.61
N PHE A 61 -6.68 -4.60 4.53
CA PHE A 61 -6.35 -3.22 4.17
C PHE A 61 -6.50 -3.00 2.67
N GLN A 62 -6.84 -1.78 2.29
CA GLN A 62 -6.66 -1.25 0.94
C GLN A 62 -5.87 0.04 1.02
N ILE A 63 -4.80 0.11 0.25
CA ILE A 63 -3.94 1.27 0.12
C ILE A 63 -4.24 1.88 -1.24
N LYS A 64 -4.64 3.15 -1.28
CA LYS A 64 -4.76 3.90 -2.51
C LYS A 64 -3.58 4.84 -2.63
N GLY A 65 -2.87 4.79 -3.75
CA GLY A 65 -1.81 5.72 -4.06
C GLY A 65 -1.91 6.28 -5.47
N ARG A 66 -1.10 7.30 -5.75
CA ARG A 66 -1.03 7.94 -7.05
C ARG A 66 0.40 8.05 -7.54
N ILE A 67 0.59 7.76 -8.82
CA ILE A 67 1.80 8.03 -9.58
C ILE A 67 1.54 9.26 -10.46
N SER A 68 2.41 10.26 -10.38
CA SER A 68 2.33 11.50 -11.16
C SER A 68 3.67 11.82 -11.79
N SER A 69 3.67 12.42 -12.98
CA SER A 69 4.92 12.87 -13.61
C SER A 69 5.57 13.98 -12.79
N GLN A 70 6.87 13.92 -12.54
CA GLN A 70 7.59 15.09 -12.03
C GLN A 70 7.77 16.09 -13.18
N GLN A 71 6.87 17.07 -13.31
CA GLN A 71 7.14 18.25 -14.14
C GLN A 71 7.70 19.36 -13.25
N GLY A 72 8.99 19.67 -13.44
CA GLY A 72 9.67 20.80 -12.80
C GLY A 72 10.98 21.13 -13.51
N ALA A 73 11.29 22.43 -13.64
CA ALA A 73 12.40 22.96 -14.45
C ALA A 73 13.81 22.45 -14.05
N ASP A 74 13.95 21.84 -12.87
CA ASP A 74 15.22 21.32 -12.34
C ASP A 74 15.32 19.79 -12.30
N SER A 75 14.37 19.08 -12.92
CA SER A 75 14.39 17.61 -12.96
C SER A 75 15.38 17.07 -14.00
N LYS A 76 16.64 16.88 -13.58
CA LYS A 76 17.66 16.12 -14.34
C LYS A 76 17.39 14.60 -14.37
N GLY A 77 16.13 14.18 -14.35
CA GLY A 77 15.76 12.76 -14.32
C GLY A 77 14.35 12.52 -14.83
N SER A 78 14.19 11.45 -15.60
CA SER A 78 12.90 10.91 -16.06
C SER A 78 12.13 10.21 -14.92
N GLY A 79 11.87 10.94 -13.84
CA GLY A 79 11.24 10.41 -12.64
C GLY A 79 9.73 10.64 -12.58
N TYR A 80 9.02 9.72 -11.96
CA TYR A 80 7.67 9.95 -11.44
C TYR A 80 7.72 10.15 -9.93
N ARG A 81 6.77 10.93 -9.39
CA ARG A 81 6.48 10.99 -7.97
C ARG A 81 5.37 9.99 -7.67
N ALA A 82 5.51 9.24 -6.58
CA ALA A 82 4.44 8.40 -6.08
C ALA A 82 4.19 8.65 -4.60
N GLN A 83 2.93 8.58 -4.21
CA GLN A 83 2.51 8.82 -2.83
C GLN A 83 1.29 7.93 -2.52
N ILE A 84 1.27 7.33 -1.33
CA ILE A 84 0.02 6.82 -0.74
C ILE A 84 -0.85 8.04 -0.41
N GLU A 85 -2.12 7.99 -0.76
CA GLU A 85 -3.07 9.04 -0.46
C GLU A 85 -4.01 8.64 0.68
N GLU A 86 -4.33 7.34 0.78
CA GLU A 86 -5.39 6.85 1.65
C GLU A 86 -5.16 5.40 2.09
N LEU A 87 -5.55 5.11 3.33
CA LEU A 87 -5.69 3.76 3.88
C LEU A 87 -7.15 3.48 4.20
N THR A 88 -7.65 2.35 3.74
CA THR A 88 -8.95 1.80 4.14
C THR A 88 -8.75 0.50 4.92
N TRP A 89 -9.45 0.32 6.03
CA TRP A 89 -9.45 -0.90 6.84
C TRP A 89 -10.82 -1.15 7.48
N ASP A 90 -11.04 -2.33 8.04
CA ASP A 90 -12.31 -2.66 8.68
C ASP A 90 -12.36 -2.27 10.17
N ASN A 91 -13.46 -1.65 10.60
CA ASN A 91 -13.71 -1.26 11.99
C ASN A 91 -14.05 -2.46 12.92
N GLY A 92 -14.21 -3.67 12.38
CA GLY A 92 -14.56 -4.87 13.14
C GLY A 92 -13.37 -5.71 13.62
N GLN A 93 -12.13 -5.29 13.37
CA GLN A 93 -10.90 -6.03 13.70
C GLN A 93 -10.00 -5.28 14.71
N ALA A 94 -8.93 -5.94 15.17
CA ALA A 94 -8.02 -5.47 16.22
C ALA A 94 -7.30 -4.12 15.94
N THR A 95 -7.41 -3.57 14.73
CA THR A 95 -6.90 -2.25 14.34
C THR A 95 -8.01 -1.20 14.39
N SER A 96 -8.57 -0.96 15.58
CA SER A 96 -9.68 0.00 15.76
C SER A 96 -9.25 1.47 15.74
N THR A 97 -7.94 1.74 15.75
CA THR A 97 -7.39 3.11 15.64
C THR A 97 -6.62 3.28 14.35
N GLU A 98 -6.60 4.52 13.84
CA GLU A 98 -5.85 4.88 12.65
C GLU A 98 -4.35 4.56 12.75
N THR A 99 -3.73 4.90 13.89
CA THR A 99 -2.30 4.62 14.14
C THR A 99 -2.02 3.12 14.06
N ALA A 100 -2.82 2.29 14.74
CA ALA A 100 -2.64 0.84 14.72
C ALA A 100 -2.85 0.26 13.31
N ALA A 101 -3.79 0.81 12.54
CA ALA A 101 -4.01 0.40 11.16
C ALA A 101 -2.82 0.74 10.26
N LYS A 102 -2.29 1.97 10.34
CA LYS A 102 -1.11 2.40 9.57
C LYS A 102 0.13 1.59 9.96
N ASP A 103 0.41 1.41 11.25
CA ASP A 103 1.56 0.63 11.74
C ASP A 103 1.51 -0.83 11.26
N MET A 104 0.33 -1.45 11.30
CA MET A 104 0.15 -2.80 10.79
C MET A 104 0.34 -2.86 9.27
N ALA A 105 -0.25 -1.93 8.51
CA ALA A 105 -0.07 -1.87 7.06
C ALA A 105 1.42 -1.70 6.68
N ILE A 106 2.14 -0.80 7.36
CA ILE A 106 3.60 -0.61 7.23
C ILE A 106 4.34 -1.92 7.46
N SER A 107 4.03 -2.59 8.58
CA SER A 107 4.71 -3.83 8.97
C SER A 107 4.50 -4.94 7.93
N VAL A 108 3.30 -5.05 7.38
CA VAL A 108 2.97 -6.04 6.34
C VAL A 108 3.66 -5.68 5.02
N MET A 109 3.61 -4.42 4.58
CA MET A 109 4.30 -3.98 3.36
C MET A 109 5.82 -4.23 3.45
N ARG A 110 6.44 -3.94 4.60
CA ARG A 110 7.85 -4.27 4.84
C ARG A 110 8.11 -5.77 4.80
N TRP A 111 7.26 -6.56 5.44
CA TRP A 111 7.52 -7.98 5.61
C TRP A 111 7.33 -8.79 4.32
N ILE A 112 6.20 -8.64 3.62
CA ILE A 112 5.87 -9.50 2.48
C ILE A 112 6.17 -8.88 1.11
N LEU A 113 6.32 -7.56 1.04
CA LEU A 113 6.67 -6.86 -0.19
C LEU A 113 8.09 -6.29 -0.16
N GLU A 114 8.78 -6.37 0.98
CA GLU A 114 10.12 -5.81 1.18
C GLU A 114 10.17 -4.30 0.88
N CYS A 115 9.06 -3.58 1.08
CA CYS A 115 9.03 -2.13 0.88
C CYS A 115 9.84 -1.43 1.98
N ASP A 116 10.70 -0.50 1.61
CA ASP A 116 11.58 0.20 2.55
C ASP A 116 10.80 1.30 3.30
N LEU A 117 9.94 2.00 2.55
CA LEU A 117 9.10 3.09 3.06
C LEU A 117 9.96 4.16 3.75
N GLU A 118 11.03 4.58 3.06
CA GLU A 118 12.13 5.40 3.58
C GLU A 118 11.71 6.75 4.17
N HIS A 119 10.50 7.22 3.86
CA HIS A 119 9.95 8.49 4.35
C HIS A 119 9.14 8.35 5.65
N LEU A 120 9.10 7.17 6.27
CA LEU A 120 8.56 6.97 7.62
C LEU A 120 9.65 7.26 8.65
N SER A 121 9.65 8.49 9.19
CA SER A 121 10.49 8.88 10.34
C SER A 121 9.86 8.47 11.66
#